data_AF-A0A2W6AKC4-F1
#
_entry.id   AF-A0A2W6AKC4-F1
#
_cell.length_a   1.000
_cell.length_b   1.000
_cell.length_c   1.000
_cell.angle_alpha   90.00
_cell.angle_beta   90.00
_cell.angle_gamma   90.00
#
_symmetry.space_group_name_H-M   'P 1'
#
loop_
_entity.id
_entity.type
_entity.pdbx_description
1 polymer ?
#
loop_
_entity_poly.entity_id
_entity_poly.type
_entity_poly.pdbx_seq_one_letter_code
_entity_poly.pdbx_strand_id
1 'polypeptide(L)'
;MKKRFPVLTIAVLAVALPVAGSRVLPVQAAPRTHSPHSYNRLGVTSGVPAPAGFSGPGSKLVSRRAAARVGSSEQLRLPRSAFPINATVDTDLAKTSGGADDSRFHGLHQRSYTSLGMIGGWLQYYPTQLNDGLLDVAYLGSYYSTDAEAKAALQDVSSKPTFSGGQSCDLGQSCFTVSVETEFPDGFYQGTMLVVQQGNALAEIMSVAPASDYDAMLPALQYDARTVGSAFVGMATSSPSPTPTTVPATTVPPTPLPPTATSVPPTSTPAPTSTPTPTASPTRVPVRFSILSVRGEKNGAKADTHLKRSPLTRVKRSTAILVSTYIDVASAPDAATVIYAYTGSKTKRSVLRWTEAGRLGSPAAGRYRNHITFRGSKTGTYVFTATVRIGDEVHTKSTRIKVTK
;
A
#
# COMPACT_ATOMS: atom_id res chain seq x y z
N MET A 1 -13.32 26.50 22.59
CA MET A 1 -14.34 25.58 22.04
C MET A 1 -13.64 24.35 21.45
N LYS A 2 -13.70 23.19 22.12
CA LYS A 2 -13.14 21.92 21.62
C LYS A 2 -14.04 21.39 20.50
N LYS A 3 -13.64 21.56 19.23
CA LYS A 3 -14.35 20.95 18.08
C LYS A 3 -13.89 19.50 17.92
N ARG A 4 -14.81 18.56 18.12
CA ARG A 4 -14.64 17.14 17.79
C ARG A 4 -14.55 16.99 16.26
N PHE A 5 -13.58 16.23 15.78
CA PHE A 5 -13.45 15.84 14.37
C PHE A 5 -14.42 14.68 14.05
N PRO A 6 -15.03 14.62 12.85
CA PRO A 6 -15.87 13.50 12.46
C PRO A 6 -15.00 12.28 12.08
N VAL A 7 -15.40 11.11 12.56
CA VAL A 7 -14.89 9.78 12.19
C VAL A 7 -15.33 9.45 10.76
N LEU A 8 -14.43 8.90 9.94
CA LEU A 8 -14.70 8.40 8.60
C LEU A 8 -15.36 7.01 8.70
N THR A 9 -16.52 6.84 8.09
CA THR A 9 -17.22 5.56 7.98
C THR A 9 -16.97 4.99 6.58
N ILE A 10 -16.40 3.78 6.52
CA ILE A 10 -16.41 2.93 5.31
C ILE A 10 -17.86 2.44 5.16
N ALA A 11 -18.54 2.85 4.10
CA ALA A 11 -19.87 2.32 3.80
C ALA A 11 -19.72 1.10 2.88
N VAL A 12 -20.12 -0.07 3.38
CA VAL A 12 -20.27 -1.29 2.57
C VAL A 12 -21.75 -1.45 2.25
N LEU A 13 -22.07 -1.51 0.95
CA LEU A 13 -23.41 -1.83 0.48
C LEU A 13 -23.57 -3.35 0.53
N ALA A 14 -24.29 -3.87 1.52
CA ALA A 14 -24.66 -5.28 1.54
C ALA A 14 -25.76 -5.52 0.48
N VAL A 15 -25.39 -6.08 -0.66
CA VAL A 15 -26.36 -6.58 -1.65
C VAL A 15 -26.79 -7.98 -1.21
N ALA A 16 -27.95 -8.06 -0.57
CA ALA A 16 -28.62 -9.34 -0.36
C ALA A 16 -29.20 -9.83 -1.71
N LEU A 17 -28.69 -10.97 -2.20
CA LEU A 17 -29.31 -11.70 -3.30
C LEU A 17 -30.54 -12.45 -2.76
N PRO A 18 -31.76 -12.28 -3.32
CA PRO A 18 -32.88 -13.12 -2.97
C PRO A 18 -32.81 -14.48 -3.68
N VAL A 19 -32.98 -15.54 -2.90
CA VAL A 19 -33.17 -16.92 -3.36
C VAL A 19 -34.67 -17.17 -3.61
N ALA A 20 -34.97 -17.60 -4.84
CA ALA A 20 -36.08 -18.41 -5.35
C ALA A 20 -37.56 -18.05 -5.09
N GLY A 21 -38.33 -18.04 -6.18
CA GLY A 21 -39.80 -18.17 -6.20
C GLY A 21 -40.37 -18.24 -7.62
N SER A 22 -40.47 -19.45 -8.18
CA SER A 22 -41.06 -19.73 -9.49
C SER A 22 -42.57 -19.41 -9.56
N ARG A 23 -43.03 -18.77 -10.65
CA ARG A 23 -44.38 -18.91 -11.21
C ARG A 23 -44.37 -18.61 -12.72
N VAL A 24 -45.18 -19.36 -13.47
CA VAL A 24 -45.22 -19.44 -14.94
C VAL A 24 -46.52 -18.80 -15.49
N LEU A 25 -46.42 -18.26 -16.73
CA LEU A 25 -47.44 -17.97 -17.79
C LEU A 25 -48.11 -16.57 -17.83
N PRO A 26 -48.60 -16.09 -19.00
CA PRO A 26 -48.07 -16.20 -20.39
C PRO A 26 -48.14 -14.90 -21.27
N VAL A 27 -47.34 -14.91 -22.36
CA VAL A 27 -47.54 -14.42 -23.76
C VAL A 27 -48.28 -13.09 -24.08
N GLN A 28 -47.59 -12.16 -24.76
CA GLN A 28 -48.03 -11.58 -26.05
C GLN A 28 -46.89 -10.89 -26.85
N ALA A 29 -46.93 -11.05 -28.18
CA ALA A 29 -45.89 -10.78 -29.19
C ALA A 29 -45.94 -9.34 -29.78
N ALA A 30 -44.80 -8.63 -29.95
CA ALA A 30 -44.00 -8.39 -31.19
C ALA A 30 -44.55 -7.27 -32.14
N PRO A 31 -43.86 -6.78 -33.21
CA PRO A 31 -42.48 -7.03 -33.71
C PRO A 31 -41.70 -5.80 -34.27
N ARG A 32 -40.40 -6.02 -34.62
CA ARG A 32 -39.66 -5.65 -35.88
C ARG A 32 -38.18 -5.26 -35.62
N THR A 33 -37.22 -6.17 -35.81
CA THR A 33 -36.48 -6.57 -37.04
C THR A 33 -35.31 -5.64 -37.41
N HIS A 34 -34.06 -6.11 -37.20
CA HIS A 34 -33.13 -6.42 -38.28
C HIS A 34 -31.87 -7.17 -37.77
N SER A 35 -31.71 -8.39 -38.27
CA SER A 35 -30.48 -9.19 -38.46
C SER A 35 -30.82 -10.14 -39.63
N PRO A 36 -29.89 -10.75 -40.40
CA PRO A 36 -28.73 -11.46 -39.84
C PRO A 36 -27.45 -11.50 -40.72
N HIS A 37 -26.34 -11.89 -40.09
CA HIS A 37 -25.51 -12.97 -40.64
C HIS A 37 -25.15 -13.93 -39.51
N SER A 38 -25.58 -15.18 -39.71
CA SER A 38 -25.49 -16.33 -38.81
C SER A 38 -24.20 -17.12 -39.08
N TYR A 39 -23.65 -17.78 -38.07
CA TYR A 39 -23.32 -19.22 -38.16
C TYR A 39 -23.22 -19.88 -36.77
N ASN A 40 -24.09 -20.88 -36.63
CA ASN A 40 -24.08 -22.13 -35.86
C ASN A 40 -23.80 -22.22 -34.35
N ARG A 41 -24.82 -22.82 -33.73
CA ARG A 41 -24.98 -23.29 -32.35
C ARG A 41 -24.74 -24.81 -32.34
N LEU A 42 -23.92 -25.30 -31.43
CA LEU A 42 -23.98 -26.67 -30.91
C LEU A 42 -24.07 -26.56 -29.39
N GLY A 43 -25.24 -26.93 -28.85
CA GLY A 43 -25.44 -27.07 -27.42
C GLY A 43 -25.03 -28.46 -26.98
N VAL A 44 -24.25 -28.54 -25.90
CA VAL A 44 -24.10 -29.75 -25.09
C VAL A 44 -24.18 -29.34 -23.63
N THR A 45 -25.24 -29.79 -22.99
CA THR A 45 -25.37 -29.93 -21.54
C THR A 45 -24.54 -31.12 -21.09
N SER A 46 -23.60 -30.93 -20.15
CA SER A 46 -23.04 -32.04 -19.38
C SER A 46 -22.50 -31.52 -18.05
N GLY A 47 -23.04 -32.07 -16.96
CA GLY A 47 -22.59 -31.79 -15.60
C GLY A 47 -21.13 -32.17 -15.41
N VAL A 48 -20.41 -31.33 -14.67
CA VAL A 48 -19.04 -31.59 -14.25
C VAL A 48 -19.10 -32.60 -13.09
N PRO A 49 -18.46 -33.78 -13.20
CA PRO A 49 -18.35 -34.70 -12.08
C PRO A 49 -17.39 -34.13 -11.03
N ALA A 50 -17.70 -34.33 -9.75
CA ALA A 50 -16.79 -34.08 -8.66
C ALA A 50 -15.47 -34.86 -8.87
N PRO A 51 -14.29 -34.26 -8.66
CA PRO A 51 -13.04 -34.99 -8.80
C PRO A 51 -12.95 -36.08 -7.72
N ALA A 52 -12.73 -37.30 -8.18
CA ALA A 52 -12.48 -38.47 -7.35
C ALA A 52 -11.28 -38.23 -6.41
N GLY A 53 -11.48 -38.57 -5.14
CA GLY A 53 -10.45 -38.50 -4.11
C GLY A 53 -9.26 -39.39 -4.45
N PHE A 54 -8.10 -38.77 -4.62
CA PHE A 54 -6.82 -39.46 -4.72
C PHE A 54 -6.27 -39.68 -3.31
N SER A 55 -6.46 -40.88 -2.78
CA SER A 55 -5.83 -41.37 -1.55
C SER A 55 -4.38 -41.77 -1.86
N GLY A 56 -3.46 -40.81 -1.84
CA GLY A 56 -2.02 -41.07 -2.00
C GLY A 56 -1.38 -41.61 -0.70
N PRO A 57 -0.47 -42.61 -0.78
CA PRO A 57 0.16 -43.21 0.39
C PRO A 57 1.32 -42.33 0.92
N GLY A 58 1.35 -42.14 2.24
CA GLY A 58 2.57 -41.84 2.99
C GLY A 58 3.02 -40.38 3.00
N SER A 59 2.37 -39.56 3.83
CA SER A 59 2.90 -38.26 4.26
C SER A 59 4.22 -38.48 5.02
N LYS A 60 5.35 -38.44 4.32
CA LYS A 60 6.66 -38.33 4.97
C LYS A 60 6.62 -37.06 5.82
N LEU A 61 6.82 -37.21 7.13
CA LEU A 61 7.11 -36.12 8.06
C LEU A 61 8.39 -35.43 7.58
N VAL A 62 8.25 -34.47 6.67
CA VAL A 62 9.32 -33.54 6.33
C VAL A 62 9.55 -32.72 7.58
N SER A 63 10.66 -32.98 8.27
CA SER A 63 11.12 -32.17 9.41
C SER A 63 11.18 -30.71 8.96
N ARG A 64 10.18 -29.92 9.38
CA ARG A 64 10.11 -28.49 9.09
C ARG A 64 11.29 -27.82 9.79
N ARG A 65 12.34 -27.52 9.02
CA ARG A 65 13.44 -26.69 9.48
C ARG A 65 12.83 -25.37 9.99
N ALA A 66 13.19 -24.96 11.21
CA ALA A 66 12.72 -23.69 11.77
C ALA A 66 13.02 -22.58 10.76
N ALA A 67 12.00 -21.79 10.41
CA ALA A 67 12.16 -20.68 9.50
C ALA A 67 13.18 -19.70 10.10
N ALA A 68 14.07 -19.19 9.29
CA ALA A 68 14.97 -18.16 9.76
C ALA A 68 14.20 -16.89 10.11
N ARG A 69 14.66 -16.17 11.13
CA ARG A 69 13.97 -14.98 11.63
C ARG A 69 14.35 -13.76 10.77
N VAL A 70 13.34 -13.03 10.30
CA VAL A 70 13.52 -11.74 9.63
C VAL A 70 13.82 -10.68 10.68
N GLY A 71 14.96 -10.00 10.52
CA GLY A 71 15.48 -8.99 11.45
C GLY A 71 15.56 -7.57 10.88
N SER A 72 15.37 -7.38 9.58
CA SER A 72 15.36 -6.05 8.97
C SER A 72 14.35 -5.94 7.81
N SER A 73 14.00 -4.70 7.45
CA SER A 73 13.10 -4.41 6.33
C SER A 73 13.66 -4.85 4.99
N GLU A 74 14.98 -4.72 4.78
CA GLU A 74 15.66 -5.07 3.52
C GLU A 74 15.53 -6.55 3.17
N GLN A 75 15.45 -7.42 4.17
CA GLN A 75 15.22 -8.86 3.99
C GLN A 75 13.82 -9.15 3.43
N LEU A 76 12.91 -8.19 3.45
CA LEU A 76 11.56 -8.28 2.88
C LEU A 76 11.42 -7.57 1.53
N ARG A 77 12.49 -6.95 1.00
CA ARG A 77 12.47 -6.35 -0.33
C ARG A 77 12.48 -7.46 -1.38
N LEU A 78 11.38 -7.61 -2.13
CA LEU A 78 11.32 -8.60 -3.18
C LEU A 78 12.06 -8.12 -4.43
N PRO A 79 12.71 -9.03 -5.19
CA PRO A 79 13.31 -8.67 -6.46
C PRO A 79 12.24 -8.30 -7.49
N ARG A 80 12.61 -7.48 -8.48
CA ARG A 80 11.71 -7.07 -9.58
C ARG A 80 11.07 -8.27 -10.29
N SER A 81 11.78 -9.39 -10.39
CA SER A 81 11.31 -10.64 -11.02
C SER A 81 10.15 -11.31 -10.28
N ALA A 82 9.82 -10.91 -9.05
CA ALA A 82 8.65 -11.40 -8.32
C ALA A 82 7.33 -10.78 -8.80
N PHE A 83 7.39 -9.72 -9.62
CA PHE A 83 6.22 -8.94 -10.07
C PHE A 83 6.02 -9.08 -11.59
N PRO A 84 4.80 -8.82 -12.11
CA PRO A 84 4.49 -8.95 -13.54
C PRO A 84 5.52 -8.24 -14.43
N ILE A 85 5.94 -8.88 -15.52
CA ILE A 85 7.06 -8.38 -16.35
C ILE A 85 6.79 -7.00 -16.98
N ASN A 86 5.52 -6.70 -17.25
CA ASN A 86 5.03 -5.46 -17.83
C ASN A 86 4.69 -4.37 -16.79
N ALA A 87 4.78 -4.67 -15.50
CA ALA A 87 4.54 -3.68 -14.46
C ALA A 87 5.68 -2.66 -14.35
N THR A 88 5.36 -1.44 -13.94
CA THR A 88 6.36 -0.41 -13.64
C THR A 88 6.48 -0.25 -12.13
N VAL A 89 7.69 -0.07 -11.60
CA VAL A 89 7.88 0.30 -10.19
C VAL A 89 7.29 1.68 -9.97
N ASP A 90 6.32 1.81 -9.07
CA ASP A 90 5.86 3.11 -8.58
C ASP A 90 6.36 3.38 -7.15
N THR A 91 6.26 2.38 -6.26
CA THR A 91 6.78 2.46 -4.89
C THR A 91 7.71 1.28 -4.59
N ASP A 92 8.84 1.54 -3.94
CA ASP A 92 9.80 0.53 -3.46
C ASP A 92 10.58 1.09 -2.26
N LEU A 93 10.07 0.91 -1.03
CA LEU A 93 10.67 1.53 0.15
C LEU A 93 10.41 0.78 1.46
N ALA A 94 11.38 0.88 2.37
CA ALA A 94 11.24 0.43 3.75
C ALA A 94 10.14 1.20 4.50
N LYS A 95 9.39 0.48 5.34
CA LYS A 95 8.32 0.98 6.18
C LYS A 95 8.62 0.73 7.66
N THR A 96 8.39 1.76 8.48
CA THR A 96 8.20 1.59 9.92
C THR A 96 6.73 1.19 10.18
N SER A 97 6.40 0.77 11.40
CA SER A 97 5.01 0.51 11.80
C SER A 97 4.10 1.71 11.58
N GLY A 98 4.49 2.91 12.04
CA GLY A 98 3.73 4.14 11.76
C GLY A 98 3.59 4.45 10.27
N GLY A 99 4.63 4.18 9.47
CA GLY A 99 4.57 4.35 8.02
C GLY A 99 3.68 3.34 7.30
N ALA A 100 3.42 2.18 7.91
CA ALA A 100 2.44 1.19 7.45
C ALA A 100 1.02 1.56 7.91
N ASP A 101 0.86 2.14 9.10
CA ASP A 101 -0.40 2.72 9.59
C ASP A 101 -0.91 3.87 8.71
N ASP A 102 0.01 4.65 8.13
CA ASP A 102 -0.33 5.71 7.18
C ASP A 102 -0.55 5.19 5.74
N SER A 103 -0.42 3.88 5.50
CA SER A 103 -0.54 3.28 4.16
C SER A 103 -1.96 2.77 3.87
N ARG A 104 -2.24 2.43 2.61
CA ARG A 104 -3.52 1.81 2.23
C ARG A 104 -3.71 0.43 2.87
N PHE A 105 -2.63 -0.26 3.21
CA PHE A 105 -2.66 -1.57 3.89
C PHE A 105 -3.20 -1.49 5.32
N HIS A 106 -3.15 -0.31 5.97
CA HIS A 106 -3.81 -0.14 7.28
C HIS A 106 -5.30 -0.49 7.25
N GLY A 107 -5.96 -0.23 6.11
CA GLY A 107 -7.35 -0.61 5.88
C GLY A 107 -7.62 -2.11 5.88
N LEU A 108 -6.60 -2.97 5.92
CA LEU A 108 -6.72 -4.42 5.98
C LEU A 108 -6.85 -4.94 7.42
N HIS A 109 -6.30 -4.21 8.38
CA HIS A 109 -6.34 -4.59 9.77
C HIS A 109 -7.54 -3.97 10.52
N GLN A 110 -7.96 -4.59 11.62
CA GLN A 110 -8.85 -3.96 12.61
C GLN A 110 -8.07 -3.09 13.58
N ARG A 111 -6.79 -3.44 13.79
CA ARG A 111 -5.84 -2.76 14.65
C ARG A 111 -4.78 -2.03 13.82
N SER A 112 -4.06 -1.11 14.43
CA SER A 112 -2.89 -0.52 13.78
C SER A 112 -1.70 -1.49 13.78
N TYR A 113 -0.84 -1.45 12.77
CA TYR A 113 0.44 -2.16 12.73
C TYR A 113 1.29 -1.87 13.95
N THR A 114 1.32 -0.61 14.40
CA THR A 114 2.01 -0.24 15.65
C THR A 114 1.45 -1.02 16.84
N SER A 115 0.13 -1.14 16.96
CA SER A 115 -0.49 -1.90 18.05
C SER A 115 -0.35 -3.41 17.89
N LEU A 116 -0.14 -3.91 16.68
CA LEU A 116 0.11 -5.33 16.37
C LEU A 116 1.58 -5.73 16.60
N GLY A 117 2.45 -4.80 17.01
CA GLY A 117 3.85 -5.10 17.29
C GLY A 117 4.71 -5.21 16.03
N MET A 118 4.28 -4.63 14.90
CA MET A 118 5.13 -4.54 13.72
C MET A 118 6.41 -3.76 14.08
N ILE A 119 7.57 -4.33 13.76
CA ILE A 119 8.87 -3.67 13.96
C ILE A 119 9.21 -2.84 12.71
N GLY A 120 9.05 -3.44 11.53
CA GLY A 120 9.28 -2.79 10.26
C GLY A 120 8.76 -3.64 9.11
N GLY A 121 8.95 -3.15 7.90
CA GLY A 121 8.52 -3.82 6.68
C GLY A 121 9.06 -3.17 5.41
N TRP A 122 8.59 -3.65 4.27
CA TRP A 122 8.93 -3.15 2.94
C TRP A 122 7.66 -3.08 2.07
N LEU A 123 7.40 -1.91 1.51
CA LEU A 123 6.26 -1.66 0.61
C LEU A 123 6.75 -1.59 -0.83
N GLN A 124 6.12 -2.38 -1.70
CA GLN A 124 6.30 -2.32 -3.14
C GLN A 124 4.95 -2.21 -3.85
N TYR A 125 4.91 -1.38 -4.90
CA TYR A 125 3.70 -1.19 -5.71
C TYR A 125 4.08 -1.12 -7.18
N TYR A 126 3.39 -1.96 -7.96
CA TYR A 126 3.70 -2.27 -9.34
C TYR A 126 2.43 -2.16 -10.22
N PRO A 127 2.08 -0.96 -10.68
CA PRO A 127 1.00 -0.78 -11.64
C PRO A 127 1.40 -1.24 -13.05
N THR A 128 0.42 -1.72 -13.80
CA THR A 128 0.49 -2.07 -15.22
C THR A 128 -0.66 -1.37 -15.93
N GLN A 129 -0.38 -0.66 -17.03
CA GLN A 129 -1.43 0.04 -17.77
C GLN A 129 -2.34 -0.94 -18.53
N LEU A 130 -3.64 -0.85 -18.28
CA LEU A 130 -4.69 -1.48 -19.10
C LEU A 130 -5.39 -0.41 -19.96
N ASN A 131 -6.28 -0.86 -20.86
CA ASN A 131 -7.00 0.04 -21.76
C ASN A 131 -8.01 0.94 -21.03
N ASP A 132 -8.58 0.47 -19.93
CA ASP A 132 -9.65 1.11 -19.15
C ASP A 132 -9.26 1.42 -17.69
N GLY A 133 -8.05 1.08 -17.26
CA GLY A 133 -7.53 1.36 -15.93
C GLY A 133 -6.12 0.81 -15.69
N LEU A 134 -5.80 0.46 -14.45
CA LEU A 134 -4.53 -0.16 -14.06
C LEU A 134 -4.74 -1.59 -13.58
N LEU A 135 -3.82 -2.49 -13.90
CA LEU A 135 -3.62 -3.72 -13.13
C LEU A 135 -2.59 -3.39 -12.04
N ASP A 136 -3.00 -3.52 -10.80
CA ASP A 136 -2.22 -3.09 -9.64
C ASP A 136 -1.80 -4.30 -8.81
N VAL A 137 -0.49 -4.51 -8.68
CA VAL A 137 0.09 -5.46 -7.72
C VAL A 137 0.78 -4.68 -6.60
N ALA A 138 0.17 -4.71 -5.41
CA ALA A 138 0.71 -4.09 -4.21
C ALA A 138 1.17 -5.18 -3.22
N TYR A 139 2.32 -4.95 -2.59
CA TYR A 139 2.93 -5.85 -1.61
C TYR A 139 3.40 -5.05 -0.39
N LEU A 140 3.00 -5.50 0.80
CA LEU A 140 3.61 -5.10 2.06
C LEU A 140 4.12 -6.34 2.79
N GLY A 141 5.44 -6.50 2.87
CA GLY A 141 6.07 -7.44 3.79
C GLY A 141 6.33 -6.75 5.12
N SER A 142 5.87 -7.31 6.23
CA SER A 142 6.14 -6.85 7.59
C SER A 142 6.82 -7.94 8.42
N TYR A 143 7.59 -7.53 9.44
CA TYR A 143 8.17 -8.46 10.41
C TYR A 143 7.91 -7.99 11.85
N TYR A 144 7.88 -8.99 12.73
CA TYR A 144 7.46 -8.90 14.12
C TYR A 144 8.53 -9.46 15.04
N SER A 145 8.40 -9.26 16.35
CA SER A 145 9.37 -9.82 17.29
C SER A 145 9.25 -11.35 17.36
N THR A 146 8.08 -11.93 17.16
CA THR A 146 7.88 -13.38 17.23
C THR A 146 6.93 -13.91 16.15
N ASP A 147 6.99 -15.20 15.88
CA ASP A 147 6.02 -15.92 15.03
C ASP A 147 4.59 -15.78 15.56
N ALA A 148 4.42 -15.71 16.88
CA ALA A 148 3.12 -15.53 17.51
C ALA A 148 2.50 -14.15 17.21
N GLU A 149 3.31 -13.10 17.19
CA GLU A 149 2.87 -11.74 16.81
C GLU A 149 2.53 -11.65 15.32
N ALA A 150 3.35 -12.23 14.44
CA ALA A 150 3.04 -12.31 13.02
C ALA A 150 1.73 -13.08 12.76
N LYS A 151 1.51 -14.17 13.49
CA LYS A 151 0.26 -14.93 13.45
C LYS A 151 -0.93 -14.13 13.98
N ALA A 152 -0.75 -13.35 15.06
CA ALA A 152 -1.79 -12.47 15.58
C ALA A 152 -2.18 -11.38 14.56
N ALA A 153 -1.20 -10.84 13.82
CA ALA A 153 -1.47 -9.90 12.72
C ALA A 153 -2.26 -10.57 11.58
N LEU A 154 -1.92 -11.79 11.16
CA LEU A 154 -2.72 -12.55 10.19
C LEU A 154 -4.16 -12.78 10.68
N GLN A 155 -4.31 -13.13 11.95
CA GLN A 155 -5.63 -13.32 12.58
C GLN A 155 -6.45 -12.03 12.62
N ASP A 156 -5.82 -10.89 12.85
CA ASP A 156 -6.47 -9.57 12.84
C ASP A 156 -7.08 -9.26 11.45
N VAL A 157 -6.36 -9.57 10.36
CA VAL A 157 -6.90 -9.44 9.00
C VAL A 157 -8.02 -10.44 8.74
N SER A 158 -7.78 -11.74 8.97
CA SER A 158 -8.74 -12.80 8.63
C SER A 158 -10.04 -12.75 9.46
N SER A 159 -10.01 -12.14 10.65
CA SER A 159 -11.20 -11.93 11.47
C SER A 159 -12.00 -10.68 11.10
N LYS A 160 -11.49 -9.84 10.19
CA LYS A 160 -12.18 -8.63 9.77
C LYS A 160 -13.41 -8.99 8.95
N PRO A 161 -14.61 -8.46 9.27
CA PRO A 161 -15.84 -8.82 8.55
C PRO A 161 -15.78 -8.59 7.03
N THR A 162 -15.04 -7.57 6.59
CA THR A 162 -14.82 -7.26 5.17
C THR A 162 -14.12 -8.38 4.40
N PHE A 163 -13.38 -9.25 5.09
CA PHE A 163 -12.67 -10.39 4.51
C PHE A 163 -13.28 -11.73 4.91
N SER A 164 -14.55 -11.72 5.33
CA SER A 164 -15.32 -12.94 5.54
C SER A 164 -15.41 -13.74 4.22
N GLY A 165 -15.28 -15.06 4.31
CA GLY A 165 -15.25 -15.94 3.14
C GLY A 165 -13.85 -16.18 2.55
N GLY A 166 -12.79 -15.67 3.19
CA GLY A 166 -11.42 -16.04 2.84
C GLY A 166 -11.17 -17.56 2.89
N GLN A 167 -10.40 -18.07 1.95
CA GLN A 167 -10.04 -19.49 1.84
C GLN A 167 -8.60 -19.69 2.28
N SER A 168 -8.33 -20.71 3.09
CA SER A 168 -6.94 -21.12 3.38
C SER A 168 -6.20 -21.52 2.11
N CYS A 169 -4.90 -21.23 2.03
CA CYS A 169 -4.06 -21.59 0.88
C CYS A 169 -2.90 -22.51 1.29
N ASP A 170 -2.03 -22.89 0.34
CA ASP A 170 -0.90 -23.81 0.55
C ASP A 170 0.48 -23.11 0.57
N LEU A 171 0.53 -21.81 0.86
CA LEU A 171 1.75 -21.02 0.92
C LEU A 171 2.19 -20.73 2.37
N GLY A 172 3.50 -20.80 2.59
CA GLY A 172 4.11 -20.46 3.88
C GLY A 172 3.70 -21.40 5.02
N GLN A 173 3.70 -20.88 6.25
CA GLN A 173 3.23 -21.62 7.42
C GLN A 173 1.71 -21.52 7.60
N SER A 174 1.17 -20.33 7.33
CA SER A 174 -0.26 -20.04 7.34
C SER A 174 -0.56 -19.03 6.25
N CYS A 175 -1.68 -19.18 5.54
CA CYS A 175 -2.13 -18.16 4.60
C CYS A 175 -3.63 -18.23 4.37
N PHE A 176 -4.19 -17.14 3.86
CA PHE A 176 -5.52 -17.14 3.29
C PHE A 176 -5.60 -16.19 2.10
N THR A 177 -6.57 -16.46 1.23
CA THR A 177 -6.87 -15.69 0.03
C THR A 177 -8.32 -15.24 0.09
N VAL A 178 -8.61 -14.00 -0.31
CA VAL A 178 -9.98 -13.47 -0.33
C VAL A 178 -10.17 -12.54 -1.53
N SER A 179 -11.36 -12.52 -2.10
CA SER A 179 -11.71 -11.52 -3.11
C SER A 179 -11.89 -10.16 -2.43
N VAL A 180 -11.38 -9.11 -3.06
CA VAL A 180 -11.47 -7.75 -2.54
C VAL A 180 -12.07 -6.81 -3.58
N GLU A 181 -12.80 -5.83 -3.09
CA GLU A 181 -13.28 -4.71 -3.89
C GLU A 181 -12.69 -3.43 -3.32
N THR A 182 -12.31 -2.51 -4.20
CA THR A 182 -11.77 -1.21 -3.78
C THR A 182 -12.13 -0.14 -4.80
N GLU A 183 -12.19 1.11 -4.35
CA GLU A 183 -12.51 2.25 -5.21
C GLU A 183 -11.26 3.12 -5.37
N PHE A 184 -10.83 3.30 -6.61
CA PHE A 184 -9.80 4.25 -7.01
C PHE A 184 -10.46 5.46 -7.69
N PRO A 185 -9.74 6.59 -7.84
CA PRO A 185 -10.32 7.79 -8.48
C PRO A 185 -10.87 7.58 -9.89
N ASP A 186 -10.38 6.59 -10.59
CA ASP A 186 -10.71 6.24 -11.96
C ASP A 186 -11.79 5.15 -12.07
N GLY A 187 -12.12 4.44 -10.98
CA GLY A 187 -13.23 3.49 -10.99
C GLY A 187 -13.26 2.52 -9.81
N PHE A 188 -14.20 1.58 -9.90
CA PHE A 188 -14.28 0.43 -9.02
C PHE A 188 -13.36 -0.67 -9.53
N TYR A 189 -12.65 -1.30 -8.60
CA TYR A 189 -11.68 -2.34 -8.85
C TYR A 189 -12.06 -3.58 -8.04
N GLN A 190 -11.79 -4.74 -8.62
CA GLN A 190 -11.95 -6.02 -7.95
C GLN A 190 -10.64 -6.80 -8.09
N GLY A 191 -10.38 -7.70 -7.14
CA GLY A 191 -9.16 -8.45 -7.17
C GLY A 191 -9.04 -9.54 -6.13
N THR A 192 -7.81 -10.03 -6.01
CA THR A 192 -7.42 -11.06 -5.06
C THR A 192 -6.48 -10.44 -4.03
N MET A 193 -6.80 -10.66 -2.75
CA MET A 193 -5.88 -10.41 -1.66
C MET A 193 -5.36 -11.75 -1.13
N LEU A 194 -4.05 -11.85 -1.00
CA LEU A 194 -3.35 -12.98 -0.41
C LEU A 194 -2.58 -12.49 0.83
N VAL A 195 -2.79 -13.15 1.95
CA VAL A 195 -2.03 -12.92 3.19
C VAL A 195 -1.27 -14.18 3.53
N VAL A 196 0.06 -14.09 3.66
CA VAL A 196 0.94 -15.23 3.94
C VAL A 196 1.81 -14.92 5.14
N GLN A 197 1.83 -15.83 6.11
CA GLN A 197 2.73 -15.80 7.27
C GLN A 197 3.81 -16.86 7.11
N GLN A 198 5.07 -16.46 7.36
CA GLN A 198 6.24 -17.33 7.34
C GLN A 198 7.19 -16.90 8.47
N GLY A 199 7.29 -17.72 9.53
CA GLY A 199 8.07 -17.37 10.72
C GLY A 199 7.50 -16.09 11.37
N ASN A 200 8.38 -15.14 11.69
CA ASN A 200 8.02 -13.85 12.27
C ASN A 200 7.66 -12.79 11.23
N ALA A 201 7.46 -13.16 9.97
CA ALA A 201 7.10 -12.25 8.89
C ALA A 201 5.69 -12.53 8.35
N LEU A 202 5.05 -11.47 7.86
CA LEU A 202 3.75 -11.48 7.20
C LEU A 202 3.87 -10.73 5.86
N ALA A 203 3.26 -11.26 4.81
CA ALA A 203 3.06 -10.56 3.56
C ALA A 203 1.58 -10.36 3.31
N GLU A 204 1.21 -9.13 2.97
CA GLU A 204 -0.09 -8.78 2.45
C GLU A 204 0.08 -8.36 0.99
N ILE A 205 -0.64 -9.04 0.11
CA ILE A 205 -0.51 -8.88 -1.34
C ILE A 205 -1.89 -8.62 -1.90
N MET A 206 -2.04 -7.54 -2.66
CA MET A 206 -3.26 -7.22 -3.39
C MET A 206 -2.94 -7.20 -4.88
N SER A 207 -3.70 -7.95 -5.67
CA SER A 207 -3.70 -7.88 -7.13
C SER A 207 -5.10 -7.50 -7.58
N VAL A 208 -5.28 -6.28 -8.12
CA VAL A 208 -6.59 -5.73 -8.48
C VAL A 208 -6.59 -5.19 -9.92
N ALA A 209 -7.75 -5.26 -10.56
CA ALA A 209 -8.00 -4.72 -11.90
C ALA A 209 -9.35 -3.96 -11.91
N PRO A 210 -9.66 -3.16 -12.95
CA PRO A 210 -10.97 -2.56 -13.10
C PRO A 210 -12.07 -3.62 -13.03
N ALA A 211 -13.17 -3.31 -12.36
CA ALA A 211 -14.27 -4.27 -12.16
C ALA A 211 -14.87 -4.78 -13.49
N SER A 212 -14.76 -4.00 -14.57
CA SER A 212 -15.12 -4.40 -15.94
C SER A 212 -14.30 -5.57 -16.48
N ASP A 213 -13.04 -5.70 -16.04
CA ASP A 213 -12.07 -6.66 -16.56
C ASP A 213 -11.84 -7.84 -15.59
N TYR A 214 -12.38 -7.77 -14.38
CA TYR A 214 -12.08 -8.71 -13.29
C TYR A 214 -12.27 -10.17 -13.67
N ASP A 215 -13.41 -10.55 -14.25
CA ASP A 215 -13.69 -11.96 -14.59
C ASP A 215 -12.68 -12.52 -15.61
N ALA A 216 -12.29 -11.69 -16.58
CA ALA A 216 -11.30 -12.07 -17.59
C ALA A 216 -9.88 -12.13 -17.02
N MET A 217 -9.59 -11.29 -16.02
CA MET A 217 -8.26 -11.17 -15.40
C MET A 217 -8.06 -12.06 -14.18
N LEU A 218 -9.11 -12.62 -13.59
CA LEU A 218 -9.04 -13.37 -12.34
C LEU A 218 -7.92 -14.43 -12.30
N PRO A 219 -7.70 -15.26 -13.34
CA PRO A 219 -6.57 -16.20 -13.35
C PRO A 219 -5.20 -15.52 -13.26
N ALA A 220 -5.01 -14.38 -13.93
CA ALA A 220 -3.78 -13.59 -13.88
C ALA A 220 -3.59 -12.95 -12.50
N LEU A 221 -4.65 -12.36 -11.92
CA LEU A 221 -4.60 -11.77 -10.57
C LEU A 221 -4.19 -12.80 -9.51
N GLN A 222 -4.74 -14.01 -9.59
CA GLN A 222 -4.40 -15.11 -8.70
C GLN A 222 -2.96 -15.60 -8.90
N TYR A 223 -2.52 -15.71 -10.17
CA TYR A 223 -1.15 -16.09 -10.51
C TYR A 223 -0.14 -15.07 -9.98
N ASP A 224 -0.39 -13.77 -10.17
CA ASP A 224 0.48 -12.69 -9.72
C ASP A 224 0.58 -12.67 -8.20
N ALA A 225 -0.56 -12.73 -7.49
CA ALA A 225 -0.57 -12.78 -6.03
C ALA A 225 0.23 -13.99 -5.51
N ARG A 226 0.03 -15.18 -6.10
CA ARG A 226 0.75 -16.41 -5.72
C ARG A 226 2.24 -16.34 -6.03
N THR A 227 2.63 -15.71 -7.13
CA THR A 227 4.04 -15.53 -7.52
C THR A 227 4.76 -14.63 -6.52
N VAL A 228 4.17 -13.48 -6.18
CA VAL A 228 4.70 -12.56 -5.16
C VAL A 228 4.76 -13.26 -3.79
N GLY A 229 3.70 -13.99 -3.41
CA GLY A 229 3.64 -14.73 -2.14
C GLY A 229 4.70 -15.83 -2.05
N SER A 230 4.96 -16.54 -3.14
CA SER A 230 6.02 -17.57 -3.19
C SER A 230 7.41 -16.95 -3.06
N ALA A 231 7.65 -15.81 -3.71
CA ALA A 231 8.90 -15.06 -3.58
C ALA A 231 9.14 -14.59 -2.14
N PHE A 232 8.09 -14.09 -1.48
CA PHE A 232 8.13 -13.73 -0.05
C PHE A 232 8.49 -14.92 0.84
N VAL A 233 7.83 -16.07 0.67
CA VAL A 233 8.14 -17.28 1.46
C VAL A 233 9.60 -17.72 1.27
N GLY A 234 10.09 -17.66 0.02
CA GLY A 234 11.50 -17.93 -0.29
C GLY A 234 12.45 -17.00 0.44
N MET A 235 12.21 -15.69 0.36
CA MET A 235 12.99 -14.66 1.06
C MET A 235 12.99 -14.86 2.58
N ALA A 236 11.81 -14.96 3.19
CA ALA A 236 11.66 -15.14 4.63
C ALA A 236 12.32 -16.44 5.14
N THR A 237 12.30 -17.51 4.34
CA THR A 237 12.96 -18.78 4.71
C THR A 237 14.47 -18.72 4.56
N SER A 238 14.97 -17.98 3.57
CA SER A 238 16.41 -17.83 3.27
C SER A 238 17.11 -16.73 4.07
N SER A 239 16.36 -15.92 4.82
CA SER A 239 16.88 -14.81 5.61
C SER A 239 18.01 -15.31 6.51
N PRO A 240 19.23 -14.75 6.47
CA PRO A 240 20.26 -15.16 7.41
C PRO A 240 19.76 -14.86 8.83
N SER A 241 19.88 -15.84 9.73
CA SER A 241 19.67 -15.58 11.16
C SER A 241 20.56 -14.39 11.54
N PRO A 242 20.03 -13.36 12.22
CA PRO A 242 20.86 -12.26 12.67
C PRO A 242 22.02 -12.86 13.46
N THR A 243 23.26 -12.56 13.04
CA THR A 243 24.43 -12.91 13.82
C THR A 243 24.20 -12.31 15.20
N PRO A 244 24.22 -13.11 16.28
CA PRO A 244 24.00 -12.58 17.61
C PRO A 244 25.04 -11.48 17.84
N THR A 245 24.59 -10.23 17.89
CA THR A 245 25.45 -9.13 18.31
C THR A 245 25.85 -9.44 19.73
N THR A 246 27.12 -9.77 19.95
CA THR A 246 27.66 -9.94 21.29
C THR A 246 27.52 -8.59 21.97
N VAL A 247 26.48 -8.45 22.80
CA VAL A 247 26.36 -7.32 23.71
C VAL A 247 27.66 -7.31 24.50
N PRO A 248 28.44 -6.20 24.48
CA PRO A 248 29.67 -6.12 25.27
C PRO A 248 29.33 -6.53 26.69
N ALA A 249 30.00 -7.56 27.21
CA ALA A 249 29.77 -8.02 28.56
C ALA A 249 29.89 -6.80 29.48
N THR A 250 28.82 -6.45 30.18
CA THR A 250 28.85 -5.42 31.20
C THR A 250 29.90 -5.89 32.20
N THR A 251 31.06 -5.25 32.21
CA THR A 251 32.11 -5.54 33.17
C THR A 251 31.52 -5.26 34.55
N VAL A 252 31.10 -6.31 35.25
CA VAL A 252 30.63 -6.20 36.62
C VAL A 252 31.84 -5.69 37.42
N PRO A 253 31.75 -4.52 38.09
CA PRO A 253 32.84 -4.05 38.92
C PRO A 253 33.18 -5.13 39.95
N PRO A 254 34.47 -5.49 40.12
CA PRO A 254 34.86 -6.61 40.97
C PRO A 254 34.35 -6.40 42.39
N THR A 255 33.67 -7.42 42.92
CA THR A 255 33.29 -7.48 44.33
C THR A 255 34.55 -7.42 45.19
N PRO A 256 34.66 -6.51 46.17
CA PRO A 256 35.86 -6.41 47.00
C PRO A 256 36.03 -7.70 47.83
N LEU A 257 37.13 -8.42 47.57
CA LEU A 257 37.58 -9.54 48.40
C LEU A 257 38.27 -9.01 49.68
N PRO A 258 38.16 -9.74 50.81
CA PRO A 258 38.87 -9.40 52.04
C PRO A 258 40.40 -9.50 51.86
N PRO A 259 41.17 -8.61 52.50
CA PRO A 259 42.60 -8.45 52.24
C PRO A 259 43.38 -9.67 52.71
N THR A 260 43.95 -10.42 51.76
CA THR A 260 44.98 -11.43 52.05
C THR A 260 46.31 -10.85 51.58
N ALA A 261 47.25 -10.69 52.52
CA ALA A 261 48.57 -10.18 52.26
C ALA A 261 49.36 -11.18 51.40
N THR A 262 49.39 -10.95 50.10
CA THR A 262 50.30 -11.63 49.18
C THR A 262 50.83 -10.58 48.23
N SER A 263 52.16 -10.42 48.21
CA SER A 263 52.86 -9.46 47.38
C SER A 263 52.70 -9.84 45.90
N VAL A 264 51.72 -9.23 45.24
CA VAL A 264 51.53 -9.39 43.79
C VAL A 264 52.52 -8.45 43.07
N PRO A 265 53.28 -8.94 42.07
CA PRO A 265 54.18 -8.11 41.26
C PRO A 265 53.39 -7.01 40.53
N PRO A 266 54.03 -5.87 40.20
CA PRO A 266 53.35 -4.69 39.69
C PRO A 266 52.63 -5.01 38.37
N THR A 267 51.31 -5.14 38.44
CA THR A 267 50.44 -5.28 37.28
C THR A 267 50.48 -3.96 36.51
N SER A 268 50.87 -4.02 35.23
CA SER A 268 50.88 -2.87 34.33
C SER A 268 49.51 -2.20 34.31
N THR A 269 49.45 -0.95 34.79
CA THR A 269 48.26 -0.11 34.75
C THR A 269 47.67 -0.12 33.33
N PRO A 270 46.41 -0.54 33.13
CA PRO A 270 45.78 -0.45 31.83
C PRO A 270 45.80 1.01 31.37
N ALA A 271 46.34 1.27 30.18
CA ALA A 271 46.32 2.60 29.59
C ALA A 271 44.87 3.10 29.53
N PRO A 272 44.60 4.37 29.86
CA PRO A 272 43.24 4.91 29.85
C PRO A 272 42.65 4.74 28.45
N THR A 273 41.61 3.92 28.35
CA THR A 273 40.83 3.77 27.12
C THR A 273 40.24 5.13 26.78
N SER A 274 40.53 5.66 25.59
CA SER A 274 40.02 6.95 25.16
C SER A 274 38.49 6.95 25.23
N THR A 275 37.93 7.83 26.05
CA THR A 275 36.50 8.09 26.08
C THR A 275 36.06 8.47 24.66
N PRO A 276 35.08 7.78 24.05
CA PRO A 276 34.62 8.14 22.72
C PRO A 276 34.16 9.59 22.74
N THR A 277 34.79 10.42 21.91
CA THR A 277 34.36 11.81 21.71
C THR A 277 32.91 11.78 21.26
N PRO A 278 31.98 12.49 21.94
CA PRO A 278 30.59 12.51 21.55
C PRO A 278 30.48 12.94 20.09
N THR A 279 29.94 12.06 19.24
CA THR A 279 29.66 12.40 17.85
C THR A 279 28.63 13.53 17.86
N ALA A 280 28.96 14.65 17.20
CA ALA A 280 28.05 15.79 17.13
C ALA A 280 26.69 15.32 16.57
N SER A 281 25.62 15.60 17.32
CA SER A 281 24.27 15.31 16.85
C SER A 281 24.05 16.07 15.52
N PRO A 282 23.51 15.41 14.48
CA PRO A 282 23.30 16.04 13.19
C PRO A 282 22.43 17.30 13.35
N THR A 283 22.90 18.42 12.81
CA THR A 283 22.15 19.67 12.86
C THR A 283 20.82 19.49 12.11
N ARG A 284 19.69 19.72 12.81
CA ARG A 284 18.36 19.61 12.21
C ARG A 284 18.22 20.63 11.07
N VAL A 285 17.98 20.14 9.85
CA VAL A 285 17.71 21.01 8.70
C VAL A 285 16.29 21.58 8.83
N PRO A 286 16.11 22.91 8.92
CA PRO A 286 14.78 23.50 9.01
C PRO A 286 14.00 23.32 7.71
N VAL A 287 12.70 23.11 7.81
CA VAL A 287 11.82 23.03 6.64
C VAL A 287 11.33 24.43 6.29
N ARG A 288 11.46 24.82 5.02
CA ARG A 288 10.96 26.09 4.47
C ARG A 288 10.50 25.86 3.03
N PHE A 289 9.24 26.14 2.74
CA PHE A 289 8.70 26.04 1.40
C PHE A 289 7.55 27.01 1.16
N SER A 290 7.12 27.16 -0.09
CA SER A 290 5.94 27.95 -0.45
C SER A 290 5.13 27.29 -1.55
N ILE A 291 3.82 27.52 -1.58
CA ILE A 291 2.97 27.12 -2.71
C ILE A 291 2.98 28.24 -3.76
N LEU A 292 3.72 28.02 -4.84
CA LEU A 292 3.83 28.95 -5.96
C LEU A 292 2.48 29.10 -6.68
N SER A 293 1.79 28.00 -6.97
CA SER A 293 0.52 28.03 -7.70
C SER A 293 -0.33 26.79 -7.47
N VAL A 294 -1.65 26.99 -7.49
CA VAL A 294 -2.64 25.92 -7.70
C VAL A 294 -3.42 26.32 -8.94
N ARG A 295 -3.48 25.45 -9.95
CA ARG A 295 -4.11 25.80 -11.23
C ARG A 295 -4.64 24.61 -12.01
N GLY A 296 -5.63 24.88 -12.87
CA GLY A 296 -6.06 23.95 -13.90
C GLY A 296 -5.11 23.94 -15.08
N GLU A 297 -4.81 22.75 -15.61
CA GLU A 297 -3.99 22.54 -16.80
C GLU A 297 -4.64 21.51 -17.73
N LYS A 298 -4.28 21.53 -19.01
CA LYS A 298 -4.78 20.53 -19.97
C LYS A 298 -4.32 19.14 -19.53
N ASN A 299 -5.19 18.13 -19.66
CA ASN A 299 -4.78 16.74 -19.41
C ASN A 299 -3.57 16.37 -20.27
N GLY A 300 -2.57 15.71 -19.68
CA GLY A 300 -1.29 15.39 -20.33
C GLY A 300 -0.31 16.56 -20.48
N ALA A 301 -0.60 17.75 -19.92
CA ALA A 301 0.37 18.84 -19.93
C ALA A 301 1.65 18.46 -19.15
N LYS A 302 2.81 18.66 -19.80
CA LYS A 302 4.13 18.61 -19.13
C LYS A 302 4.16 19.56 -17.93
N ALA A 303 5.04 19.34 -16.96
CA ALA A 303 5.20 20.26 -15.83
C ALA A 303 5.65 21.66 -16.31
N ASP A 304 5.11 22.72 -15.71
CA ASP A 304 5.54 24.11 -15.93
C ASP A 304 5.97 24.74 -14.61
N THR A 305 7.12 24.27 -14.12
CA THR A 305 7.77 24.67 -12.86
C THR A 305 8.17 26.15 -12.82
N HIS A 306 8.15 26.84 -13.96
CA HIS A 306 8.41 28.27 -14.07
C HIS A 306 7.14 29.11 -14.29
N LEU A 307 5.98 28.47 -14.25
CA LEU A 307 4.66 29.10 -14.38
C LEU A 307 4.50 30.00 -15.63
N LYS A 308 5.15 29.63 -16.75
CA LYS A 308 5.11 30.40 -18.01
C LYS A 308 3.77 30.28 -18.73
N ARG A 309 3.02 29.18 -18.53
CA ARG A 309 1.72 28.96 -19.19
C ARG A 309 0.58 29.50 -18.34
N SER A 310 -0.36 30.17 -19.01
CA SER A 310 -1.58 30.64 -18.36
C SER A 310 -2.42 29.46 -17.83
N PRO A 311 -2.96 29.56 -16.62
CA PRO A 311 -3.82 28.53 -16.05
C PRO A 311 -5.15 28.43 -16.81
N LEU A 312 -5.73 27.22 -16.87
CA LEU A 312 -7.11 27.05 -17.34
C LEU A 312 -8.07 27.65 -16.32
N THR A 313 -8.84 28.65 -16.75
CA THR A 313 -9.92 29.25 -15.95
C THR A 313 -11.31 28.78 -16.38
N ARG A 314 -11.41 28.14 -17.55
CA ARG A 314 -12.66 27.65 -18.13
C ARG A 314 -12.45 26.35 -18.90
N VAL A 315 -13.36 25.39 -18.75
CA VAL A 315 -13.35 24.10 -19.47
C VAL A 315 -14.77 23.65 -19.82
N LYS A 316 -14.93 22.84 -20.87
CA LYS A 316 -16.23 22.22 -21.18
C LYS A 316 -16.53 21.11 -20.16
N ARG A 317 -17.81 20.83 -19.94
CA ARG A 317 -18.28 19.71 -19.13
C ARG A 317 -17.65 18.40 -19.61
N SER A 318 -17.35 17.51 -18.66
CA SER A 318 -16.72 16.19 -18.88
C SER A 318 -15.29 16.21 -19.47
N THR A 319 -14.71 17.40 -19.69
CA THR A 319 -13.31 17.53 -20.09
C THR A 319 -12.42 17.18 -18.90
N ALA A 320 -11.50 16.25 -19.09
CA ALA A 320 -10.44 15.98 -18.11
C ALA A 320 -9.43 17.11 -18.09
N ILE A 321 -9.08 17.54 -16.89
CA ILE A 321 -7.99 18.49 -16.64
C ILE A 321 -7.11 17.98 -15.51
N LEU A 322 -5.90 18.54 -15.42
CA LEU A 322 -5.05 18.38 -14.25
C LEU A 322 -5.30 19.56 -13.31
N VAL A 323 -5.52 19.29 -12.03
CA VAL A 323 -5.43 20.30 -10.98
C VAL A 323 -4.05 20.16 -10.36
N SER A 324 -3.13 21.04 -10.77
CA SER A 324 -1.71 20.98 -10.39
C SER A 324 -1.41 21.94 -9.23
N THR A 325 -0.57 21.48 -8.30
CA THR A 325 0.06 22.27 -7.24
C THR A 325 1.55 22.36 -7.52
N TYR A 326 2.07 23.58 -7.57
CA TYR A 326 3.50 23.86 -7.70
C TYR A 326 4.00 24.42 -6.38
N ILE A 327 5.09 23.83 -5.87
CA ILE A 327 5.77 24.30 -4.66
C ILE A 327 7.23 24.62 -4.94
N ASP A 328 7.77 25.54 -4.17
CA ASP A 328 9.19 25.86 -4.12
C ASP A 328 9.69 25.53 -2.72
N VAL A 329 10.58 24.53 -2.62
CA VAL A 329 11.18 24.11 -1.36
C VAL A 329 12.54 24.77 -1.25
N ALA A 330 12.66 25.72 -0.32
CA ALA A 330 13.90 26.41 -0.05
C ALA A 330 14.85 25.55 0.82
N SER A 331 14.31 24.83 1.80
CA SER A 331 15.07 23.89 2.62
C SER A 331 14.18 22.79 3.20
N ALA A 332 14.70 21.57 3.28
CA ALA A 332 14.12 20.44 4.01
C ALA A 332 15.20 19.35 4.15
N PRO A 333 15.06 18.41 5.09
CA PRO A 333 15.87 17.18 5.06
C PRO A 333 15.71 16.44 3.72
N ASP A 334 16.78 15.82 3.25
CA ASP A 334 16.72 14.93 2.10
C ASP A 334 15.72 13.80 2.34
N ALA A 335 15.00 13.40 1.28
CA ALA A 335 13.91 12.43 1.36
C ALA A 335 12.79 12.79 2.37
N ALA A 336 12.67 14.06 2.78
CA ALA A 336 11.58 14.51 3.62
C ALA A 336 10.22 14.15 2.99
N THR A 337 9.30 13.69 3.83
CA THR A 337 7.95 13.36 3.39
C THR A 337 7.18 14.64 3.10
N VAL A 338 6.54 14.67 1.93
CA VAL A 338 5.63 15.73 1.50
C VAL A 338 4.24 15.14 1.34
N ILE A 339 3.22 15.79 1.89
CA ILE A 339 1.82 15.37 1.77
C ILE A 339 1.05 16.45 1.02
N TYR A 340 0.34 16.04 -0.02
CA TYR A 340 -0.56 16.87 -0.78
C TYR A 340 -2.00 16.45 -0.49
N ALA A 341 -2.82 17.38 -0.03
CA ALA A 341 -4.25 17.19 0.13
C ALA A 341 -5.00 18.15 -0.79
N TYR A 342 -5.86 17.62 -1.66
CA TYR A 342 -6.71 18.39 -2.55
C TYR A 342 -8.17 18.29 -2.10
N THR A 343 -8.86 19.41 -2.10
CA THR A 343 -10.31 19.47 -1.99
C THR A 343 -10.86 20.24 -3.17
N GLY A 344 -12.02 19.82 -3.67
CA GLY A 344 -12.78 20.54 -4.69
C GLY A 344 -14.19 20.76 -4.21
N SER A 345 -14.71 21.97 -4.40
CA SER A 345 -16.09 22.30 -4.05
C SER A 345 -16.81 23.02 -5.19
N LYS A 346 -18.12 22.78 -5.29
CA LYS A 346 -19.04 23.52 -6.15
C LYS A 346 -20.19 24.00 -5.29
N THR A 347 -20.47 25.30 -5.28
CA THR A 347 -21.53 25.88 -4.44
C THR A 347 -21.43 25.44 -2.96
N LYS A 348 -20.20 25.42 -2.41
CA LYS A 348 -19.86 24.95 -1.05
C LYS A 348 -20.05 23.43 -0.79
N ARG A 349 -20.60 22.66 -1.74
CA ARG A 349 -20.65 21.19 -1.65
C ARG A 349 -19.31 20.62 -2.09
N SER A 350 -18.72 19.77 -1.25
CA SER A 350 -17.52 19.01 -1.62
C SER A 350 -17.85 18.04 -2.77
N VAL A 351 -17.00 18.02 -3.78
CA VAL A 351 -17.10 17.16 -4.97
C VAL A 351 -15.81 16.37 -5.21
N LEU A 352 -14.78 16.65 -4.43
CA LEU A 352 -13.47 16.03 -4.53
C LEU A 352 -12.78 16.13 -3.17
N ARG A 353 -12.20 15.03 -2.72
CA ARG A 353 -11.24 14.98 -1.63
C ARG A 353 -10.18 13.95 -2.01
N TRP A 354 -8.92 14.36 -1.99
CA TRP A 354 -7.80 13.49 -2.34
C TRP A 354 -6.62 13.82 -1.43
N THR A 355 -5.88 12.79 -1.00
CA THR A 355 -4.66 12.96 -0.23
C THR A 355 -3.63 11.98 -0.75
N GLU A 356 -2.40 12.45 -0.90
CA GLU A 356 -1.27 11.67 -1.37
C GLU A 356 -0.02 12.07 -0.60
N ALA A 357 0.86 11.12 -0.31
CA ALA A 357 2.16 11.35 0.28
C ALA A 357 3.26 10.94 -0.69
N GLY A 358 4.33 11.71 -0.73
CA GLY A 358 5.54 11.44 -1.50
C GLY A 358 6.80 11.79 -0.70
N ARG A 359 7.96 11.71 -1.35
CA ARG A 359 9.24 12.14 -0.78
C ARG A 359 9.89 13.17 -1.69
N LEU A 360 10.57 14.15 -1.08
CA LEU A 360 11.44 15.06 -1.81
C LEU A 360 12.68 14.32 -2.32
N GLY A 361 13.31 14.86 -3.37
CA GLY A 361 14.57 14.32 -3.89
C GLY A 361 15.76 14.57 -2.95
N SER A 362 16.94 14.21 -3.43
CA SER A 362 18.23 14.69 -2.89
C SER A 362 18.95 15.42 -4.03
N PRO A 363 19.19 16.74 -3.90
CA PRO A 363 18.84 17.58 -2.77
C PRO A 363 17.32 17.82 -2.64
N ALA A 364 16.83 17.99 -1.41
CA ALA A 364 15.41 18.30 -1.18
C ALA A 364 14.99 19.68 -1.71
N ALA A 365 15.91 20.64 -1.81
CA ALA A 365 15.61 21.97 -2.32
C ALA A 365 15.29 21.94 -3.82
N GLY A 366 14.25 22.67 -4.24
CA GLY A 366 13.85 22.74 -5.64
C GLY A 366 12.37 22.98 -5.85
N ARG A 367 11.97 22.95 -7.12
CA ARG A 367 10.59 23.14 -7.54
C ARG A 367 9.93 21.82 -7.88
N TYR A 368 8.78 21.58 -7.27
CA TYR A 368 8.04 20.34 -7.42
C TYR A 368 6.64 20.61 -7.93
N ARG A 369 6.11 19.64 -8.67
CA ARG A 369 4.72 19.61 -9.12
C ARG A 369 4.10 18.32 -8.63
N ASN A 370 2.94 18.44 -7.99
CA ASN A 370 1.99 17.33 -7.89
C ASN A 370 0.69 17.73 -8.61
N HIS A 371 -0.11 16.77 -9.04
CA HIS A 371 -1.38 17.01 -9.69
C HIS A 371 -2.37 15.86 -9.47
N ILE A 372 -3.65 16.17 -9.65
CA ILE A 372 -4.72 15.17 -9.77
C ILE A 372 -5.47 15.38 -11.07
N THR A 373 -6.11 14.34 -11.58
CA THR A 373 -7.04 14.45 -12.71
C THR A 373 -8.45 14.76 -12.20
N PHE A 374 -9.15 15.69 -12.85
CA PHE A 374 -10.52 16.05 -12.52
C PHE A 374 -11.38 16.15 -13.78
N ARG A 375 -12.61 15.59 -13.73
CA ARG A 375 -13.66 15.78 -14.73
C ARG A 375 -14.90 16.41 -14.09
N GLY A 376 -15.23 17.63 -14.51
CA GLY A 376 -16.44 18.31 -14.04
C GLY A 376 -17.70 17.76 -14.71
N SER A 377 -18.53 17.02 -13.96
CA SER A 377 -19.80 16.45 -14.47
C SER A 377 -20.94 17.46 -14.54
N LYS A 378 -20.85 18.59 -13.82
CA LYS A 378 -21.89 19.63 -13.79
C LYS A 378 -21.29 20.99 -14.17
N THR A 379 -22.06 21.83 -14.83
CA THR A 379 -21.63 23.21 -15.15
C THR A 379 -21.56 24.06 -13.88
N GLY A 380 -20.73 25.11 -13.87
CA GLY A 380 -20.58 26.04 -12.75
C GLY A 380 -19.14 26.27 -12.36
N THR A 381 -18.91 27.08 -11.32
CA THR A 381 -17.57 27.37 -10.81
C THR A 381 -17.19 26.37 -9.73
N TYR A 382 -16.06 25.72 -9.94
CA TYR A 382 -15.42 24.84 -8.97
C TYR A 382 -14.28 25.60 -8.29
N VAL A 383 -14.15 25.44 -6.97
CA VAL A 383 -13.04 25.96 -6.18
C VAL A 383 -12.20 24.77 -5.74
N PHE A 384 -10.94 24.73 -6.16
CA PHE A 384 -9.98 23.72 -5.73
C PHE A 384 -9.03 24.34 -4.72
N THR A 385 -8.80 23.63 -3.63
CA THR A 385 -7.87 24.01 -2.57
C THR A 385 -6.86 22.90 -2.40
N ALA A 386 -5.57 23.22 -2.53
CA ALA A 386 -4.48 22.32 -2.21
C ALA A 386 -3.83 22.76 -0.89
N THR A 387 -3.66 21.79 0.00
CA THR A 387 -2.90 21.90 1.24
C THR A 387 -1.67 21.03 1.11
N VAL A 388 -0.49 21.60 1.35
CA VAL A 388 0.79 20.89 1.30
C VAL A 388 1.41 20.91 2.68
N ARG A 389 1.91 19.76 3.13
CA ARG A 389 2.63 19.60 4.40
C ARG A 389 4.01 19.00 4.17
N ILE A 390 5.05 19.58 4.76
CA ILE A 390 6.42 19.04 4.79
C ILE A 390 6.91 19.16 6.23
N GLY A 391 7.13 18.03 6.90
CA GLY A 391 7.36 18.01 8.36
C GLY A 391 6.17 18.64 9.11
N ASP A 392 6.47 19.66 9.91
CA ASP A 392 5.49 20.42 10.72
C ASP A 392 4.92 21.64 9.97
N GLU A 393 5.51 22.01 8.82
CA GLU A 393 5.10 23.18 8.03
C GLU A 393 3.92 22.84 7.10
N VAL A 394 2.89 23.69 7.10
CA VAL A 394 1.66 23.48 6.31
C VAL A 394 1.28 24.77 5.59
N HIS A 395 1.12 24.69 4.26
CA HIS A 395 0.63 25.80 3.44
C HIS A 395 -0.63 25.40 2.68
N THR A 396 -1.49 26.37 2.38
CA THR A 396 -2.73 26.14 1.60
C THR A 396 -2.91 27.22 0.55
N LYS A 397 -3.36 26.84 -0.66
CA LYS A 397 -3.66 27.76 -1.75
C LYS A 397 -4.84 27.25 -2.57
N SER A 398 -5.57 28.15 -3.23
CA SER A 398 -6.80 27.79 -3.96
C SER A 398 -6.84 28.38 -5.37
N THR A 399 -7.64 27.77 -6.23
CA THR A 399 -7.92 28.22 -7.59
C THR A 399 -9.38 28.00 -7.98
N ARG A 400 -9.85 28.71 -9.01
CA ARG A 400 -11.23 28.62 -9.49
C ARG A 400 -11.25 28.24 -10.96
N ILE A 401 -12.10 27.28 -11.32
CA ILE A 401 -12.27 26.81 -12.69
C ILE A 401 -13.76 26.78 -13.03
N LYS A 402 -14.16 27.44 -14.12
CA LYS A 402 -15.53 27.47 -14.60
C LYS A 402 -15.77 26.33 -15.60
N VAL A 403 -16.63 25.38 -15.25
CA VAL A 403 -17.12 24.33 -16.16
C VAL A 403 -18.32 24.87 -16.93
N THR A 404 -18.22 24.95 -18.25
CA THR A 404 -19.31 25.37 -19.16
C THR A 404 -20.03 24.18 -19.77
N LYS A 405 -21.15 24.44 -20.44
CA LYS A 405 -21.92 23.41 -21.15
C LYS A 405 -21.08 22.66 -22.17
#